data_AF-A0AAW7YQA0-F1
#
_entry.id   AF-A0AAW7YQA0-F1
#
_cell.length_a   1.000
_cell.length_b   1.000
_cell.length_c   1.000
_cell.angle_alpha   90.00
_cell.angle_beta   90.00
_cell.angle_gamma   90.00
#
_symmetry.space_group_name_H-M   'P 1'
#
loop_
_entity.id
_entity.type
_entity.pdbx_description
1 polymer ?
#
loop_
_entity_poly.entity_id
_entity_poly.type
_entity_poly.pdbx_seq_one_letter_code
_entity_poly.pdbx_strand_id
1 'polypeptide(L)'
;MKKLMASLLVSGLVVTGVNVNHVEAATGNSLQTVQQITQGDQSLENVKIGESIQSVLNKYSHPIYSYNENGSEHYYEFRTHKGVLLVTADGKKDKGHVTRVSMTYNKADGPTYKSVKQNVSPSAVSRVHYNKVTGNFGYIQDKNASYQFSSNSPKDKNVKLYRVDLGK
;
A
#
# COMPACT_ATOMS: atom_id res chain seq x y z
N MET A 1 -23.43 -32.11 55.22
CA MET A 1 -23.42 -31.05 54.19
C MET A 1 -22.13 -31.14 53.40
N LYS A 2 -22.24 -31.08 52.06
CA LYS A 2 -21.15 -31.07 51.06
C LYS A 2 -20.13 -29.96 51.43
N LYS A 3 -18.83 -30.13 51.21
CA LYS A 3 -18.15 -29.70 49.96
C LYS A 3 -16.70 -30.25 49.92
N LEU A 4 -16.42 -31.06 48.89
CA LEU A 4 -15.11 -31.15 48.25
C LEU A 4 -14.75 -29.76 47.70
N MET A 5 -13.49 -29.32 47.80
CA MET A 5 -12.91 -28.45 46.79
C MET A 5 -11.43 -28.78 46.59
N ALA A 6 -11.12 -29.08 45.34
CA ALA A 6 -9.85 -29.54 44.82
C ALA A 6 -8.85 -28.38 44.64
N SER A 7 -7.58 -28.72 44.73
CA SER A 7 -6.44 -27.88 44.33
C SER A 7 -6.45 -27.56 42.85
N LEU A 8 -6.19 -26.31 42.48
CA LEU A 8 -5.79 -25.92 41.13
C LEU A 8 -4.60 -24.96 41.23
N LEU A 9 -3.40 -25.53 41.06
CA LEU A 9 -2.19 -24.83 40.65
C LEU A 9 -2.40 -24.36 39.22
N VAL A 10 -2.58 -23.05 39.02
CA VAL A 10 -2.48 -22.45 37.69
C VAL A 10 -1.16 -21.69 37.64
N SER A 11 -0.21 -22.30 36.97
CA SER A 11 1.05 -21.70 36.54
C SER A 11 0.78 -20.41 35.76
N GLY A 12 1.26 -19.29 36.28
CA GLY A 12 1.29 -18.03 35.56
C GLY A 12 2.20 -18.15 34.35
N LEU A 13 1.63 -18.36 33.17
CA LEU A 13 2.35 -18.22 31.92
C LEU A 13 2.61 -16.73 31.69
N VAL A 14 3.82 -16.29 32.04
CA VAL A 14 4.32 -14.96 31.68
C VAL A 14 4.56 -14.97 30.17
N VAL A 15 3.61 -14.43 29.40
CA VAL A 15 3.86 -14.12 27.98
C VAL A 15 4.74 -12.88 27.95
N THR A 16 6.04 -13.10 28.03
CA THR A 16 7.06 -12.09 27.78
C THR A 16 7.02 -11.66 26.31
N GLY A 17 6.90 -10.36 26.10
CA GLY A 17 7.44 -9.69 24.92
C GLY A 17 6.67 -9.92 23.62
N VAL A 18 5.57 -9.19 23.44
CA VAL A 18 5.21 -8.74 22.08
C VAL A 18 6.34 -7.83 21.63
N ASN A 19 7.30 -8.37 20.87
CA ASN A 19 8.11 -7.58 19.96
C ASN A 19 7.14 -6.96 18.96
N VAL A 20 6.60 -5.79 19.33
CA VAL A 20 6.07 -4.83 18.37
C VAL A 20 7.28 -4.40 17.57
N ASN A 21 7.63 -5.19 16.56
CA ASN A 21 8.42 -4.69 15.45
C ASN A 21 7.63 -3.49 14.96
N HIS A 22 8.17 -2.30 15.21
CA HIS A 22 7.73 -1.08 14.59
C HIS A 22 7.98 -1.31 13.10
N VAL A 23 6.99 -1.88 12.40
CA VAL A 23 7.05 -2.08 10.95
C VAL A 23 7.10 -0.66 10.42
N GLU A 24 8.31 -0.22 10.06
CA GLU A 24 8.48 0.99 9.28
C GLU A 24 7.53 0.89 8.09
N ALA A 25 6.67 1.89 7.93
CA ALA A 25 5.68 1.88 6.88
C ALA A 25 6.36 1.63 5.53
N ALA A 26 5.72 0.84 4.66
CA ALA A 26 6.26 0.56 3.35
C ALA A 26 6.45 1.90 2.60
N THR A 27 7.70 2.32 2.42
CA THR A 27 8.05 3.61 1.82
C THR A 27 8.92 3.38 0.59
N GLY A 28 8.63 4.10 -0.49
CA GLY A 28 9.46 4.12 -1.68
C GLY A 28 9.12 3.07 -2.74
N ASN A 29 9.76 3.26 -3.89
CA ASN A 29 9.63 2.45 -5.09
C ASN A 29 10.58 1.23 -5.04
N SER A 30 10.44 0.36 -4.04
CA SER A 30 11.40 -0.72 -3.76
C SER A 30 10.78 -2.12 -3.74
N LEU A 31 11.62 -3.16 -3.87
CA LEU A 31 11.15 -4.55 -3.72
C LEU A 31 10.78 -4.88 -2.27
N GLN A 32 11.43 -4.24 -1.30
CA GLN A 32 11.11 -4.40 0.12
C GLN A 32 9.68 -3.91 0.42
N THR A 33 9.29 -2.77 -0.14
CA THR A 33 7.93 -2.23 -0.05
C THR A 33 6.90 -3.23 -0.59
N VAL A 34 7.19 -3.86 -1.74
CA VAL A 34 6.35 -4.91 -2.33
C VAL A 34 6.22 -6.11 -1.38
N GLN A 35 7.34 -6.58 -0.82
CA GLN A 35 7.35 -7.72 0.10
C GLN A 35 6.53 -7.44 1.37
N GLN A 36 6.72 -6.25 1.97
CA GLN A 36 5.97 -5.82 3.15
C GLN A 36 4.45 -5.80 2.87
N ILE A 37 4.04 -5.19 1.76
CA ILE A 37 2.63 -5.14 1.36
C ILE A 37 2.07 -6.55 1.12
N THR A 38 2.81 -7.41 0.41
CA THR A 38 2.39 -8.81 0.17
C THR A 38 2.27 -9.61 1.48
N GLN A 39 3.10 -9.31 2.48
CA GLN A 39 3.06 -9.89 3.83
C GLN A 39 1.95 -9.31 4.71
N GLY A 40 1.22 -8.28 4.24
CA GLY A 40 0.06 -7.73 4.92
C GLY A 40 0.25 -6.33 5.50
N ASP A 41 1.36 -5.65 5.21
CA ASP A 41 1.47 -4.23 5.52
C ASP A 41 0.39 -3.45 4.76
N GLN A 42 -0.35 -2.64 5.50
CA GLN A 42 -1.44 -1.81 5.00
C GLN A 42 -1.04 -0.34 4.87
N SER A 43 0.26 -0.07 4.77
CA SER A 43 0.80 1.26 4.61
C SER A 43 1.55 1.44 3.30
N LEU A 44 1.52 2.67 2.78
CA LEU A 44 2.26 3.11 1.61
C LEU A 44 2.63 4.58 1.80
N GLU A 45 3.91 4.93 1.67
CA GLU A 45 4.43 6.30 1.87
C GLU A 45 3.95 6.90 3.20
N ASN A 46 4.10 6.17 4.31
CA ASN A 46 3.68 6.58 5.66
C ASN A 46 2.17 6.87 5.83
N VAL A 47 1.36 6.48 4.84
CA VAL A 47 -0.11 6.53 4.91
C VAL A 47 -0.65 5.12 5.10
N LYS A 48 -1.48 4.91 6.13
CA LYS A 48 -2.03 3.60 6.47
C LYS A 48 -3.52 3.51 6.12
N ILE A 49 -3.95 2.41 5.52
CA ILE A 49 -5.38 2.12 5.33
C ILE A 49 -6.08 2.15 6.70
N GLY A 50 -7.21 2.84 6.75
CA GLY A 50 -8.02 3.05 7.95
C GLY A 50 -7.55 4.19 8.86
N GLU A 51 -6.43 4.86 8.58
CA GLU A 51 -6.06 6.03 9.38
C GLU A 51 -7.00 7.22 9.09
N SER A 52 -7.19 8.09 10.09
CA SER A 52 -8.00 9.30 9.89
C SER A 52 -7.35 10.23 8.85
N ILE A 53 -8.13 10.83 7.96
CA ILE A 53 -7.59 11.78 6.99
C ILE A 53 -6.93 13.00 7.67
N GLN A 54 -7.41 13.40 8.86
CA GLN A 54 -6.78 14.47 9.65
C GLN A 54 -5.33 14.14 10.00
N SER A 55 -5.02 12.89 10.36
CA SER A 55 -3.63 12.42 10.58
C SER A 55 -2.78 12.59 9.32
N VAL A 56 -3.32 12.24 8.16
CA VAL A 56 -2.63 12.41 6.87
C VAL A 56 -2.36 13.88 6.59
N LEU A 57 -3.36 14.75 6.79
CA LEU A 57 -3.24 16.20 6.57
C LEU A 57 -2.23 16.88 7.52
N ASN A 58 -1.96 16.28 8.68
CA ASN A 58 -0.91 16.74 9.59
C ASN A 58 0.49 16.34 9.10
N LYS A 59 0.62 15.20 8.40
CA LYS A 59 1.90 14.73 7.81
C LYS A 59 2.20 15.41 6.47
N TYR A 60 1.16 15.63 5.67
CA TYR A 60 1.22 16.14 4.31
C TYR A 60 0.33 17.39 4.21
N SER A 61 0.94 18.53 3.89
CA SER A 61 0.22 19.81 3.79
C SER A 61 -0.18 20.13 2.35
N HIS A 62 -1.20 20.98 2.19
CA HIS A 62 -1.65 21.56 0.91
C HIS A 62 -2.08 20.54 -0.17
N PRO A 63 -3.04 19.64 0.11
CA PRO A 63 -3.57 18.76 -0.93
C PRO A 63 -4.37 19.54 -1.98
N ILE A 64 -4.34 19.06 -3.21
CA ILE A 64 -5.42 19.32 -4.16
C ILE A 64 -6.57 18.39 -3.75
N TYR A 65 -7.69 18.99 -3.34
CA TYR A 65 -8.87 18.28 -2.87
C TYR A 65 -9.93 18.16 -3.97
N SER A 66 -10.49 16.96 -4.13
CA SER A 66 -11.68 16.71 -4.94
C SER A 66 -12.54 15.61 -4.31
N TYR A 67 -13.70 15.33 -4.88
CA TYR A 67 -14.63 14.30 -4.41
C TYR A 67 -15.43 13.74 -5.59
N ASN A 68 -16.00 12.55 -5.43
CA ASN A 68 -16.85 11.93 -6.45
C ASN A 68 -18.26 12.58 -6.49
N GLU A 69 -19.05 12.29 -7.52
CA GLU A 69 -20.34 12.96 -7.76
C GLU A 69 -21.32 12.87 -6.57
N ASN A 70 -21.35 11.73 -5.88
CA ASN A 70 -22.23 11.52 -4.72
C ASN A 70 -21.62 11.98 -3.39
N GLY A 71 -20.37 12.46 -3.39
CA GLY A 71 -19.65 12.94 -2.21
C GLY A 71 -19.28 11.87 -1.19
N SER A 72 -19.35 10.58 -1.52
CA SER A 72 -18.99 9.48 -0.62
C SER A 72 -17.49 9.22 -0.56
N GLU A 73 -16.76 9.59 -1.61
CA GLU A 73 -15.31 9.47 -1.70
C GLU A 73 -14.66 10.85 -1.83
N HIS A 74 -13.63 11.04 -1.03
CA HIS A 74 -12.84 12.25 -0.97
C HIS A 74 -11.41 11.94 -1.41
N TYR A 75 -10.86 12.77 -2.27
CA TYR A 75 -9.54 12.60 -2.88
C TYR A 75 -8.61 13.73 -2.44
N TYR A 76 -7.45 13.36 -1.92
CA TYR A 76 -6.42 14.28 -1.47
C TYR A 76 -5.13 13.97 -2.24
N GLU A 77 -4.80 14.80 -3.20
CA GLU A 77 -3.60 14.67 -4.01
C GLU A 77 -2.48 15.55 -3.45
N PHE A 78 -1.35 14.93 -3.11
CA PHE A 78 -0.15 15.58 -2.63
C PHE A 78 0.99 15.43 -3.65
N ARG A 79 1.53 16.55 -4.11
CA ARG A 79 2.75 16.56 -4.93
C ARG A 79 3.96 16.47 -4.03
N THR A 80 4.78 15.44 -4.25
CA THR A 80 6.01 15.18 -3.49
C THR A 80 7.22 15.22 -4.43
N HIS A 81 8.43 15.25 -3.87
CA HIS A 81 9.66 15.13 -4.66
C HIS A 81 9.80 13.76 -5.36
N LYS A 82 9.14 12.71 -4.82
CA LYS A 82 9.15 11.35 -5.41
C LYS A 82 8.11 11.18 -6.52
N GLY A 83 7.04 11.97 -6.49
CA GLY A 83 5.89 11.84 -7.38
C GLY A 83 4.58 12.30 -6.74
N VAL A 84 3.46 11.73 -7.17
CA VAL A 84 2.12 12.10 -6.72
C VAL A 84 1.56 11.03 -5.79
N LEU A 85 1.27 11.44 -4.55
CA LEU A 85 0.58 10.63 -3.55
C LEU A 85 -0.91 11.02 -3.58
N LEU A 86 -1.77 10.07 -3.93
CA LEU A 86 -3.23 10.22 -3.89
C LEU A 86 -3.79 9.38 -2.75
N VAL A 87 -4.45 10.04 -1.81
CA VAL A 87 -5.14 9.41 -0.68
C VAL A 87 -6.64 9.53 -0.91
N THR A 88 -7.34 8.40 -0.91
CA THR A 88 -8.82 8.37 -0.93
C THR A 88 -9.33 8.09 0.47
N ALA A 89 -10.32 8.86 0.92
CA ALA A 89 -10.99 8.68 2.19
C ALA A 89 -12.51 8.61 2.02
N ASP A 90 -13.17 7.90 2.94
CA ASP A 90 -14.63 7.83 3.03
C ASP A 90 -15.24 8.98 3.85
N GLY A 91 -16.55 8.94 4.07
CA GLY A 91 -17.22 9.76 5.07
C GLY A 91 -17.41 11.22 4.64
N LYS A 92 -16.97 12.16 5.48
CA LYS A 92 -17.06 13.60 5.21
C LYS A 92 -15.66 14.15 4.96
N LYS A 93 -15.57 15.23 4.18
CA LYS A 93 -14.34 16.01 3.99
C LYS A 93 -13.64 16.25 5.34
N ASP A 94 -12.34 15.96 5.36
CA ASP A 94 -11.42 16.10 6.49
C ASP A 94 -11.79 15.29 7.76
N LYS A 95 -12.78 14.40 7.68
CA LYS A 95 -13.29 13.61 8.82
C LYS A 95 -13.38 12.10 8.56
N GLY A 96 -13.04 11.69 7.34
CA GLY A 96 -13.03 10.30 6.89
C GLY A 96 -11.83 9.48 7.35
N HIS A 97 -11.83 8.22 6.91
CA HIS A 97 -10.70 7.30 7.05
C HIS A 97 -10.19 6.89 5.68
N VAL A 98 -8.88 6.65 5.58
CA VAL A 98 -8.22 6.24 4.35
C VAL A 98 -8.76 4.88 3.89
N THR A 99 -9.27 4.82 2.67
CA THR A 99 -9.74 3.58 2.02
C THR A 99 -8.80 3.12 0.92
N ARG A 100 -8.02 4.03 0.33
CA ARG A 100 -7.02 3.73 -0.70
C ARG A 100 -5.86 4.71 -0.64
N VAL A 101 -4.66 4.21 -0.91
CA VAL A 101 -3.44 4.99 -1.08
C VAL A 101 -2.82 4.62 -2.42
N SER A 102 -2.50 5.61 -3.23
CA SER A 102 -1.85 5.43 -4.52
C SER A 102 -0.62 6.32 -4.60
N MET A 103 0.54 5.74 -4.86
CA MET A 103 1.77 6.49 -5.12
C MET A 103 2.19 6.28 -6.56
N THR A 104 2.23 7.36 -7.34
CA THR A 104 2.79 7.38 -8.70
C THR A 104 4.13 8.09 -8.66
N TYR A 105 5.21 7.39 -8.96
CA TYR A 105 6.56 7.92 -8.95
C TYR A 105 6.89 8.69 -10.23
N ASN A 106 7.74 9.72 -10.11
CA ASN A 106 8.19 10.55 -11.22
C ASN A 106 8.96 9.77 -12.31
N LYS A 107 9.55 8.63 -11.94
CA LYS A 107 10.35 7.78 -12.82
C LYS A 107 9.97 6.31 -12.62
N ALA A 108 10.04 5.54 -13.70
CA ALA A 108 9.97 4.09 -13.66
C ALA A 108 11.35 3.51 -13.34
N ASP A 109 11.82 3.68 -12.11
CA ASP A 109 13.14 3.25 -11.65
C ASP A 109 13.13 2.19 -10.55
N GLY A 110 11.94 1.73 -10.16
CA GLY A 110 11.74 0.71 -9.14
C GLY A 110 12.09 -0.72 -9.59
N PRO A 111 11.68 -1.74 -8.82
CA PRO A 111 11.92 -3.13 -9.16
C PRO A 111 11.28 -3.50 -10.51
N THR A 112 11.88 -4.47 -11.19
CA THR A 112 11.37 -4.95 -12.49
C THR A 112 10.06 -5.72 -12.31
N TYR A 113 9.24 -5.77 -13.35
CA TYR A 113 8.03 -6.62 -13.37
C TYR A 113 8.32 -8.07 -12.97
N LYS A 114 9.43 -8.65 -13.47
CA LYS A 114 9.83 -10.02 -13.13
C LYS A 114 10.11 -10.18 -11.64
N SER A 115 10.87 -9.25 -11.06
CA SER A 115 11.21 -9.26 -9.63
C SER A 115 9.96 -9.13 -8.76
N VAL A 116 9.03 -8.23 -9.11
CA VAL A 116 7.77 -8.10 -8.37
C VAL A 116 6.91 -9.35 -8.53
N LYS A 117 6.79 -9.92 -9.73
CA LYS A 117 6.01 -11.15 -9.96
C LYS A 117 6.50 -12.34 -9.13
N GLN A 118 7.80 -12.41 -8.83
CA GLN A 118 8.39 -13.44 -7.97
C GLN A 118 8.12 -13.23 -6.46
N ASN A 119 7.75 -12.01 -6.06
CA ASN A 119 7.56 -11.63 -4.65
C ASN A 119 6.10 -11.40 -4.26
N VAL A 120 5.17 -11.54 -5.20
CA VAL A 120 3.72 -11.53 -4.94
C VAL A 120 3.18 -12.97 -4.87
N SER A 121 1.93 -13.11 -4.45
CA SER A 121 1.25 -14.41 -4.38
C SER A 121 1.24 -15.13 -5.74
N PRO A 122 1.37 -16.47 -5.79
CA PRO A 122 1.26 -17.23 -7.03
C PRO A 122 -0.06 -17.02 -7.78
N SER A 123 -1.15 -16.73 -7.05
CA SER A 123 -2.47 -16.42 -7.57
C SER A 123 -2.64 -14.97 -8.08
N ALA A 124 -1.62 -14.12 -7.96
CA ALA A 124 -1.69 -12.73 -8.40
C ALA A 124 -1.95 -12.64 -9.92
N VAL A 125 -2.96 -11.85 -10.29
CA VAL A 125 -3.26 -11.57 -11.70
C VAL A 125 -2.15 -10.69 -12.25
N SER A 126 -1.53 -11.11 -13.36
CA SER A 126 -0.38 -10.38 -13.91
C SER A 126 -0.41 -10.35 -15.42
N ARG A 127 -0.13 -9.19 -16.01
CA ARG A 127 -0.05 -8.99 -17.46
C ARG A 127 1.12 -8.09 -17.79
N VAL A 128 1.83 -8.38 -18.88
CA VAL A 128 2.84 -7.50 -19.45
C VAL A 128 2.65 -7.47 -20.97
N HIS A 129 2.70 -6.26 -21.53
CA HIS A 129 2.54 -6.01 -22.95
C HIS A 129 3.70 -5.16 -23.45
N TYR A 130 4.26 -5.55 -24.59
CA TYR A 130 5.33 -4.82 -25.25
C TYR A 130 4.84 -4.29 -26.59
N ASN A 131 4.88 -2.97 -26.76
CA ASN A 131 4.43 -2.31 -27.98
C ASN A 131 5.48 -1.33 -28.48
N LYS A 132 5.81 -1.41 -29.78
CA LYS A 132 6.83 -0.58 -30.41
C LYS A 132 6.40 0.88 -30.63
N VAL A 133 5.09 1.16 -30.54
CA VAL A 133 4.48 2.47 -30.81
C VAL A 133 4.02 3.12 -29.51
N THR A 134 3.17 2.43 -28.75
CA THR A 134 2.54 3.01 -27.54
C THR A 134 3.37 2.85 -26.26
N GLY A 135 4.50 2.13 -26.33
CA GLY A 135 5.34 1.84 -25.18
C GLY A 135 5.01 0.52 -24.49
N ASN A 136 5.83 0.16 -23.50
CA ASN A 136 5.68 -1.09 -22.77
C ASN A 136 4.91 -0.84 -21.46
N PHE A 137 4.03 -1.78 -21.12
CA PHE A 137 3.19 -1.68 -19.94
C PHE A 137 3.16 -3.01 -19.20
N GLY A 138 3.18 -2.95 -17.87
CA GLY A 138 2.94 -4.11 -17.02
C GLY A 138 1.96 -3.79 -15.91
N TYR A 139 1.28 -4.82 -15.44
CA TYR A 139 0.33 -4.74 -14.35
C TYR A 139 0.35 -6.03 -13.54
N ILE A 140 0.38 -5.91 -12.21
CA ILE A 140 0.21 -7.02 -11.27
C ILE A 140 -0.81 -6.60 -10.22
N GLN A 141 -1.85 -7.40 -9.99
CA GLN A 141 -2.78 -7.29 -8.88
C GLN A 141 -2.56 -8.48 -7.94
N ASP A 142 -2.30 -8.19 -6.67
CA ASP A 142 -2.26 -9.19 -5.61
C ASP A 142 -3.12 -8.72 -4.43
N LYS A 143 -4.24 -9.42 -4.19
CA LYS A 143 -5.24 -9.07 -3.18
C LYS A 143 -5.67 -7.60 -3.31
N ASN A 144 -5.36 -6.77 -2.32
CA ASN A 144 -5.73 -5.36 -2.26
C ASN A 144 -4.64 -4.41 -2.81
N ALA A 145 -3.54 -4.95 -3.35
CA ALA A 145 -2.44 -4.18 -3.91
C ALA A 145 -2.36 -4.33 -5.43
N SER A 146 -2.07 -3.23 -6.11
CA SER A 146 -1.78 -3.20 -7.54
C SER A 146 -0.45 -2.51 -7.82
N TYR A 147 0.26 -3.03 -8.81
CA TYR A 147 1.58 -2.57 -9.22
C TYR A 147 1.56 -2.31 -10.72
N GLN A 148 1.93 -1.10 -11.14
CA GLN A 148 2.00 -0.72 -12.54
C GLN A 148 3.43 -0.45 -12.98
N PHE A 149 3.75 -0.92 -14.18
CA PHE A 149 5.10 -0.92 -14.72
C PHE A 149 5.12 -0.22 -16.07
N SER A 150 6.21 0.49 -16.32
CA SER A 150 6.47 1.15 -17.59
C SER A 150 7.96 1.09 -17.90
N SER A 151 8.34 1.51 -19.10
CA SER A 151 9.72 1.62 -19.54
C SER A 151 9.97 3.03 -20.08
N ASN A 152 11.20 3.53 -19.96
CA ASN A 152 11.57 4.85 -20.46
C ASN A 152 11.50 4.96 -22.00
N SER A 153 11.42 3.84 -22.71
CA SER A 153 11.34 3.80 -24.17
C SER A 153 10.63 2.53 -24.66
N PRO A 154 9.88 2.57 -25.78
CA PRO A 154 9.29 1.37 -26.39
C PRO A 154 10.29 0.25 -26.70
N LYS A 155 11.57 0.58 -26.92
CA LYS A 155 12.62 -0.42 -27.18
C LYS A 155 13.11 -1.12 -25.91
N ASP A 156 12.93 -0.50 -24.75
CA ASP A 156 13.37 -1.03 -23.46
C ASP A 156 12.34 -1.99 -22.89
N LYS A 157 12.57 -3.29 -23.08
CA LYS A 157 11.69 -4.35 -22.55
C LYS A 157 11.83 -4.55 -21.04
N ASN A 158 12.71 -3.81 -20.36
CA ASN A 158 12.86 -3.87 -18.92
C ASN A 158 11.86 -2.94 -18.23
N VAL A 159 10.59 -3.35 -18.17
CA VAL A 159 9.56 -2.56 -17.48
C VAL A 159 9.77 -2.56 -15.96
N LYS A 160 9.75 -1.37 -15.38
CA LYS A 160 10.02 -1.10 -13.96
C LYS A 160 8.81 -0.46 -13.29
N LEU A 161 8.68 -0.75 -12.00
CA LEU A 161 7.61 -0.24 -11.17
C LEU A 161 7.64 1.29 -11.14
N TYR A 162 6.49 1.91 -11.37
CA TYR A 162 6.32 3.36 -11.27
C TYR A 162 5.05 3.76 -10.52
N ARG A 163 4.15 2.81 -10.22
CA ARG A 163 2.96 3.08 -9.42
C ARG A 163 2.60 1.90 -8.55
N VAL A 164 2.27 2.20 -7.30
CA VAL A 164 1.71 1.26 -6.32
C VAL A 164 0.36 1.80 -5.88
N ASP A 165 -0.65 0.94 -5.90
CA ASP A 165 -1.98 1.21 -5.36
C ASP A 165 -2.24 0.20 -4.24
N LEU A 166 -2.73 0.67 -3.10
CA LEU A 166 -3.09 -0.14 -1.94
C LEU A 166 -4.50 0.24 -1.49
N GLY A 167 -5.39 -0.75 -1.37
CA GLY A 167 -6.79 -0.55 -0.98
C GLY A 167 -7.21 -1.37 0.24
N LYS A 168 -8.45 -1.13 0.68
CA LYS A 168 -9.16 -1.95 1.67
C LYS A 168 -9.69 -3.24 1.05
#